data_AF-A0A2M7PAB0-F1
#
_entry.id   AF-A0A2M7PAB0-F1
#
_cell.length_a   1.000
_cell.length_b   1.000
_cell.length_c   1.000
_cell.angle_alpha   90.00
_cell.angle_beta   90.00
_cell.angle_gamma   90.00
#
_symmetry.space_group_name_H-M   'P 1'
#
loop_
_entity.id
_entity.type
_entity.pdbx_description
1 polymer ?
#
loop_
_entity_poly.entity_id
_entity_poly.type
_entity_poly.pdbx_seq_one_letter_code
_entity_poly.pdbx_strand_id
1 'polypeptide(L)' 'MPKHDQVLVGLDIGTSKIACIVAEVSPDGKVDVIGIGTHPSRGL' A
#
# COMPACT_ATOMS: atom_id res chain seq x y z
N MET A 1 12.84 5.57 -22.26
CA MET A 1 12.93 5.32 -20.80
C MET A 1 11.75 4.42 -20.45
N PRO A 2 11.93 3.25 -19.84
CA PRO A 2 10.80 2.43 -19.41
C PRO A 2 10.00 3.21 -18.36
N LYS A 3 8.68 3.31 -18.53
CA LYS A 3 7.80 3.84 -17.49
C LYS A 3 7.85 2.86 -16.34
N HIS A 4 8.32 3.30 -15.17
CA HIS A 4 8.10 2.55 -13.95
C HIS A 4 6.65 2.77 -13.55
N ASP A 5 5.88 1.68 -13.43
CA ASP A 5 4.55 1.75 -12.85
C ASP A 5 4.66 2.33 -11.44
N GLN A 6 3.88 3.36 -11.16
CA GLN A 6 3.96 4.08 -9.90
C GLN A 6 3.19 3.30 -8.84
N VAL A 7 3.92 2.71 -7.90
CA VAL A 7 3.34 2.00 -6.75
C VAL A 7 3.14 2.97 -5.59
N LEU A 8 1.91 3.02 -5.08
CA LEU A 8 1.52 3.71 -3.85
C LEU A 8 1.29 2.69 -2.74
N VAL A 9 1.74 3.02 -1.53
CA VAL A 9 1.50 2.20 -0.34
C VAL A 9 0.87 3.06 0.75
N GLY A 10 -0.35 2.70 1.14
CA GLY A 10 -0.99 3.20 2.35
C GLY A 10 -0.58 2.32 3.54
N LEU A 11 -0.06 2.93 4.59
CA LEU A 11 0.33 2.26 5.83
C LEU A 11 -0.44 2.86 7.01
N ASP A 12 -1.16 2.01 7.73
CA ASP A 12 -1.85 2.35 8.97
C ASP A 12 -1.22 1.59 10.14
N ILE A 13 -0.65 2.31 11.10
CA ILE A 13 0.04 1.75 12.26
C ILE A 13 -0.86 1.93 13.48
N GLY A 14 -1.71 0.93 13.72
CA GLY A 14 -2.53 0.86 14.92
C GLY A 14 -1.79 0.22 16.09
N THR A 15 -2.32 0.41 17.30
CA THR A 15 -1.80 -0.23 18.51
C THR A 15 -1.98 -1.75 18.52
N SER A 16 -3.02 -2.26 17.84
CA SER A 16 -3.32 -3.70 17.76
C SER A 16 -2.74 -4.38 16.53
N LYS A 17 -2.75 -3.69 15.39
CA LYS A 17 -2.24 -4.20 14.12
C LYS A 17 -1.71 -3.09 13.24
N ILE A 18 -0.75 -3.45 12.40
CA ILE A 18 -0.30 -2.68 11.25
C ILE A 18 -1.08 -3.19 10.04
N ALA A 19 -1.68 -2.30 9.26
CA ALA A 19 -2.35 -2.63 8.01
C ALA A 19 -1.67 -1.91 6.85
N CYS A 20 -1.59 -2.57 5.69
CA CYS A 20 -1.13 -1.93 4.46
C CYS A 20 -2.07 -2.20 3.29
N ILE A 21 -2.13 -1.23 2.38
CA ILE A 21 -2.78 -1.33 1.08
C ILE A 21 -1.75 -0.90 0.05
N VAL A 22 -1.56 -1.73 -0.97
CA VAL A 22 -0.66 -1.46 -2.10
C VAL A 22 -1.53 -1.22 -3.33
N ALA A 23 -1.25 -0.14 -4.04
CA ALA A 23 -1.96 0.21 -5.26
C ALA A 23 -0.99 0.61 -6.37
N GLU A 24 -1.37 0.33 -7.61
CA GLU A 24 -0.70 0.85 -8.80
C GLU A 24 -1.48 2.03 -9.36
N VAL A 25 -0.75 3.04 -9.84
CA VAL A 25 -1.33 4.18 -10.54
C VAL A 25 -1.06 4.03 -12.03
N SER A 26 -2.12 3.87 -12.79
CA SER A 26 -2.06 3.82 -14.24
C SER A 26 -1.72 5.20 -14.84
N PRO A 27 -1.23 5.27 -16.08
CA PRO A 27 -0.93 6.55 -16.73
C PRO A 27 -2.12 7.52 -16.90
N ASP A 28 -3.37 7.01 -16.88
CA ASP A 28 -4.60 7.82 -16.90
C ASP A 28 -5.07 8.25 -15.50
N GLY A 29 -4.28 7.96 -14.46
CA GLY A 29 -4.52 8.39 -13.09
C GLY A 29 -5.50 7.51 -12.31
N LYS A 30 -5.90 6.34 -12.84
CA LYS A 30 -6.67 5.37 -12.07
C LYS A 30 -5.76 4.70 -11.06
N VAL A 31 -6.36 4.34 -9.92
CA VAL A 31 -5.68 3.68 -8.82
C VAL A 31 -6.30 2.32 -8.63
N ASP A 32 -5.52 1.27 -8.83
CA ASP A 32 -5.95 -0.10 -8.68
C ASP A 32 -5.27 -0.74 -7.47
N VAL A 33 -6.04 -1.28 -6.53
CA VAL A 33 -5.50 -1.98 -5.35
C VAL A 33 -5.00 -3.35 -5.78
N ILE A 34 -3.69 -3.56 -5.68
CA ILE A 34 -3.02 -4.80 -6.07
C ILE A 34 -2.61 -5.68 -4.88
N GLY A 35 -2.70 -5.16 -3.64
CA GLY A 35 -2.35 -5.93 -2.45
C GLY A 35 -2.89 -5.33 -1.16
N ILE A 36 -3.16 -6.20 -0.19
CA ILE A 36 -3.56 -5.82 1.17
C ILE A 36 -2.79 -6.73 2.13
N GLY A 37 -2.27 -6.15 3.21
CA GLY A 37 -1.53 -6.88 4.24
C GLY A 37 -1.92 -6.43 5.64
N THR A 38 -1.78 -7.34 6.61
CA THR A 38 -1.86 -7.00 8.02
C THR A 38 -0.80 -7.74 8.82
N HIS A 39 -0.36 -7.14 9.92
CA HIS A 39 0.57 -7.74 10.86
C HIS A 39 0.17 -7.34 12.30
N PRO A 40 0.21 -8.26 13.29
CA PRO A 40 0.03 -7.89 14.69
C PRO A 40 1.06 -6.85 15.11
N SER A 41 0.63 -5.79 15.80
CA SER A 41 1.57 -4.80 16.33
C SER A 41 2.37 -5.39 17.48
N ARG A 42 3.65 -5.01 17.58
CA ARG A 42 4.55 -5.47 18.65
C ARG A 42 4.64 -4.49 19.83
N GLY A 43 3.80 -3.47 19.84
CA GLY A 43 3.86 -2.41 20.85
C GLY A 43 5.16 -1.60 20.77
N LEU A 44 5.44 -0.86 21.83
CA LEU A 44 6.74 -0.23 22.11
C LEU A 44 7.61 -1.19 22.93
#